data_AF-A0A6P6U4A0-F1
#
_entry.id   AF-A0A6P6U4A0-F1
#
_cell.length_a   1.000
_cell.length_b   1.000
_cell.length_c   1.000
_cell.angle_alpha   90.00
_cell.angle_beta   90.00
_cell.angle_gamma   90.00
#
_symmetry.space_group_name_H-M   'P 1'
#
loop_
_entity.id
_entity.type
_entity.pdbx_description
1 polymer ?
#
loop_
_entity_poly.entity_id
_entity_poly.type
_entity_poly.pdbx_seq_one_letter_code
_entity_poly.pdbx_strand_id
1 'polypeptide(L)'
;MGSDYNQDEKATAESLILGKVCLSWIGTRPRLIMGKAELMRLILNDKDGHFQKPPQNPLVDLLTLGVSTLEGEKWAKRRRLITPAFHHKKLPGMVPEFLASCCNLIDRWKMLVASDGWSEIDINPELQSLSTDVISRAAFGSSYKEGKKIFELQKDHQVLDTC
;
A
#
# COMPACT_ATOMS: atom_id res chain seq x y z
N MET A 1 -23.25 14.58 0.04
CA MET A 1 -21.94 13.90 -0.03
C MET A 1 -22.02 12.44 -0.51
N GLY A 2 -23.19 11.79 -0.56
CA GLY A 2 -23.31 10.42 -1.10
C GLY A 2 -23.59 10.31 -2.61
N SER A 3 -23.83 11.41 -3.32
CA SER A 3 -24.13 11.41 -4.76
C SER A 3 -22.87 11.41 -5.64
N ASP A 4 -21.80 12.07 -5.21
CA ASP A 4 -20.57 12.22 -6.01
C ASP A 4 -19.72 10.92 -6.04
N TYR A 5 -19.75 10.15 -4.95
CA TYR A 5 -19.04 8.87 -4.86
C TYR A 5 -19.52 7.86 -5.93
N ASN A 6 -20.83 7.77 -6.14
CA ASN A 6 -21.43 6.91 -7.16
C ASN A 6 -21.12 7.38 -8.59
N GLN A 7 -20.98 8.69 -8.80
CA GLN A 7 -20.64 9.27 -10.10
C GLN A 7 -19.17 8.99 -10.46
N ASP A 8 -18.27 9.07 -9.49
CA ASP A 8 -16.84 8.78 -9.64
C ASP A 8 -16.57 7.29 -9.89
N GLU A 9 -17.29 6.41 -9.19
CA GLU A 9 -17.17 4.97 -9.38
C GLU A 9 -17.63 4.55 -10.78
N LYS A 10 -18.72 5.15 -11.27
CA LYS A 10 -19.20 4.98 -12.64
C LYS A 10 -18.23 5.54 -13.67
N ALA A 11 -17.68 6.74 -13.46
CA ALA A 11 -16.69 7.35 -14.35
C ALA A 11 -15.38 6.54 -14.41
N THR A 12 -14.99 5.92 -13.29
CA THR A 12 -13.84 5.03 -13.18
C THR A 12 -14.06 3.73 -13.96
N ALA A 13 -15.23 3.11 -13.78
CA ALA A 13 -15.63 1.93 -14.55
C ALA A 13 -15.69 2.23 -16.06
N GLU A 14 -16.28 3.36 -16.47
CA GLU A 14 -16.35 3.78 -17.87
C GLU A 14 -14.97 4.06 -18.48
N SER A 15 -14.05 4.66 -17.72
CA SER A 15 -12.69 4.93 -18.19
C SER A 15 -11.86 3.64 -18.36
N LEU A 16 -11.97 2.70 -17.43
CA LEU A 16 -11.29 1.40 -17.47
C LEU A 16 -11.85 0.48 -18.56
N ILE A 17 -13.17 0.48 -18.76
CA ILE A 17 -13.84 -0.44 -19.71
C ILE A 17 -13.81 0.12 -21.14
N LEU A 18 -14.03 1.43 -21.34
CA LEU A 18 -14.11 2.04 -22.67
C LEU A 18 -12.81 2.73 -23.13
N GLY A 19 -11.78 2.80 -22.28
CA GLY A 19 -10.55 3.54 -22.58
C GLY A 19 -10.79 5.04 -22.78
N LYS A 20 -11.90 5.58 -22.27
CA LYS A 20 -12.22 7.01 -22.37
C LYS A 20 -11.48 7.78 -21.29
N VAL A 21 -11.05 9.00 -21.63
CA VAL A 21 -10.57 9.97 -20.65
C VAL A 21 -11.79 10.66 -20.06
N CYS A 22 -11.95 10.57 -18.74
CA CYS A 22 -13.09 11.14 -18.02
C CYS A 22 -12.60 12.25 -17.08
N LEU A 23 -13.40 13.30 -16.91
CA LEU A 23 -13.17 14.33 -15.90
C LEU A 23 -14.10 14.07 -14.72
N SER A 24 -13.54 14.04 -13.52
CA SER A 24 -14.26 13.91 -12.24
C SER A 24 -13.82 15.03 -11.30
N TRP A 25 -14.61 15.33 -10.27
CA TRP A 25 -14.29 16.32 -9.25
C TRP A 25 -14.24 15.67 -7.88
N ILE A 26 -13.13 15.85 -7.17
CA ILE A 26 -13.05 15.55 -5.73
C ILE A 26 -13.01 16.88 -4.99
N GLY A 27 -14.15 17.26 -4.41
CA GLY A 27 -14.36 18.60 -3.85
C GLY A 27 -14.24 19.68 -4.94
N THR A 28 -13.35 20.65 -4.72
CA THR A 28 -13.06 21.73 -5.69
C THR A 28 -11.84 21.44 -6.56
N ARG A 29 -11.39 20.17 -6.63
CA ARG A 29 -10.23 19.79 -7.43
C ARG A 29 -10.65 18.86 -8.57
N PRO A 30 -10.50 19.30 -9.84
CA PRO A 30 -10.75 18.43 -10.97
C PRO A 30 -9.68 17.33 -11.06
N ARG A 31 -10.08 16.13 -11.49
CA ARG A 31 -9.22 14.96 -11.70
C ARG A 31 -9.53 14.33 -13.05
N LEU A 32 -8.47 13.99 -13.78
CA LEU A 32 -8.58 13.21 -15.01
C LEU A 32 -8.43 11.72 -14.68
N ILE A 33 -9.44 10.94 -15.04
CA ILE A 33 -9.44 9.48 -14.93
C ILE A 33 -9.15 8.92 -16.32
N MET A 34 -8.12 8.08 -16.40
CA MET A 34 -7.63 7.53 -17.66
C MET A 34 -7.34 6.03 -17.50
N GLY A 35 -8.06 5.19 -18.26
CA GLY A 35 -7.88 3.73 -18.28
C GLY A 35 -6.97 3.21 -19.41
N LYS A 36 -6.54 4.06 -20.35
CA LYS A 36 -5.70 3.63 -21.50
C LYS A 36 -4.26 3.36 -21.08
N ALA A 37 -3.78 2.14 -21.33
CA ALA A 37 -2.42 1.71 -20.99
C ALA A 37 -1.32 2.58 -21.64
N GLU A 38 -1.55 3.10 -22.84
CA GLU A 38 -0.61 4.01 -23.53
C GLU A 38 -0.42 5.31 -22.75
N LEU A 39 -1.50 5.91 -22.25
CA LEU A 39 -1.46 7.12 -21.44
C LEU A 39 -0.83 6.85 -20.07
N MET A 40 -1.16 5.72 -19.44
CA MET A 40 -0.52 5.32 -18.19
C MET A 40 1.00 5.14 -18.37
N ARG A 41 1.44 4.52 -19.46
CA ARG A 41 2.87 4.38 -19.78
C ARG A 41 3.55 5.73 -20.02
N LEU A 42 2.88 6.66 -20.71
CA LEU A 42 3.40 8.01 -20.92
C LEU A 42 3.66 8.70 -19.58
N ILE A 43 2.70 8.64 -18.67
CA ILE A 43 2.78 9.29 -17.35
C ILE A 43 3.81 8.60 -16.44
N LEU A 44 3.76 7.26 -16.34
CA LEU A 44 4.62 6.50 -15.42
C LEU A 44 6.09 6.44 -15.86
N ASN A 45 6.39 6.73 -17.13
CA ASN A 45 7.77 6.78 -17.64
C ASN A 45 8.29 8.21 -17.81
N ASP A 46 7.52 9.22 -17.38
CA ASP A 46 7.97 10.61 -17.43
C ASP A 46 9.22 10.81 -16.56
N LYS A 47 10.34 11.11 -17.21
CA LYS A 47 11.62 11.36 -16.54
C LYS A 47 11.86 12.85 -16.32
N ASP A 48 11.09 13.69 -17.01
CA ASP A 48 11.26 15.13 -17.02
C ASP A 48 10.50 15.80 -15.86
N GLY A 49 9.65 15.04 -15.15
CA GLY A 49 8.97 15.48 -13.93
C GLY A 49 7.77 16.39 -14.17
N HIS A 50 7.19 16.32 -15.37
CA HIS A 50 5.92 16.97 -15.71
C HIS A 50 4.76 16.42 -14.88
N PHE A 51 4.81 15.14 -14.54
CA PHE A 51 3.81 14.50 -13.69
C PHE A 51 4.37 14.27 -12.28
N GLN A 52 3.76 14.95 -11.31
CA GLN A 52 4.11 14.84 -9.89
C GLN A 52 3.02 14.09 -9.13
N LYS A 53 3.38 13.45 -8.02
CA LYS A 53 2.39 12.84 -7.13
C LYS A 53 1.40 13.90 -6.63
N PRO A 54 0.12 13.52 -6.47
CA PRO A 54 -0.87 14.40 -5.87
C PRO A 54 -0.41 14.83 -4.47
N PRO A 55 -0.66 16.09 -4.06
CA PRO A 55 -0.38 16.52 -2.70
C PRO A 55 -1.18 15.67 -1.71
N GLN A 56 -0.49 15.10 -0.73
CA GLN A 56 -1.11 14.30 0.33
C GLN A 56 -1.54 15.20 1.50
N ASN A 57 -2.28 14.61 2.44
CA ASN A 57 -2.59 15.25 3.71
C ASN A 57 -1.25 15.47 4.47
N PRO A 58 -0.99 16.68 5.02
CA PRO A 58 0.23 16.96 5.78
C PRO A 58 0.51 15.98 6.93
N LEU A 59 -0.52 15.38 7.54
CA LEU A 59 -0.39 14.35 8.57
C LEU A 59 0.17 13.04 8.00
N VAL A 60 -0.31 12.62 6.83
CA VAL A 60 0.22 11.47 6.10
C VAL A 60 1.66 11.73 5.67
N ASP A 61 1.97 12.92 5.18
CA ASP A 61 3.35 13.30 4.81
C ASP A 61 4.31 13.24 6.00
N LEU A 62 3.88 13.69 7.18
CA LEU A 62 4.67 13.65 8.41
C LEU A 62 4.94 12.20 8.87
N LEU A 63 3.94 11.34 8.77
CA LEU A 63 4.02 9.93 9.17
C LEU A 63 4.77 9.05 8.16
N THR A 64 4.83 9.48 6.89
CA THR A 64 5.33 8.68 5.78
C THR A 64 6.47 9.36 5.00
N LEU A 65 7.38 10.05 5.69
CA LEU A 65 8.62 10.63 5.13
C LEU A 65 9.55 9.56 4.52
N GLY A 66 9.13 8.95 3.41
CA GLY A 66 9.67 7.75 2.81
C GLY A 66 9.67 7.84 1.29
N VAL A 67 10.05 6.75 0.63
CA VAL A 67 10.19 6.71 -0.84
C VAL A 67 8.85 6.90 -1.56
N SER A 68 7.73 6.64 -0.89
CA SER A 68 6.38 6.85 -1.43
C SER A 68 6.02 8.33 -1.59
N THR A 69 6.48 9.23 -0.72
CA THR A 69 6.11 10.66 -0.72
C THR A 69 7.15 11.57 -1.34
N LEU A 70 8.44 11.20 -1.29
CA LEU A 70 9.51 12.02 -1.87
C LEU A 70 9.43 12.08 -3.40
N GLU A 71 9.95 13.19 -3.96
CA GLU A 71 10.08 13.42 -5.41
C GLU A 71 11.51 13.83 -5.82
N GLY A 72 11.79 13.76 -7.12
CA GLY A 72 13.01 14.25 -7.75
C GLY A 72 14.30 13.70 -7.14
N GLU A 73 15.28 14.57 -6.90
CA GLU A 73 16.57 14.15 -6.33
C GLU A 73 16.46 13.53 -4.93
N LYS A 74 15.56 14.03 -4.07
CA LYS A 74 15.37 13.51 -2.71
C LYS A 74 14.88 12.06 -2.77
N TRP A 75 13.93 11.79 -3.67
CA TRP A 75 13.49 10.44 -3.97
C TRP A 75 14.62 9.57 -4.52
N ALA A 76 15.34 10.06 -5.54
CA ALA A 76 16.41 9.30 -6.19
C ALA A 76 17.52 8.90 -5.20
N LYS A 77 17.94 9.84 -4.35
CA LYS A 77 18.92 9.61 -3.27
C LYS A 77 18.43 8.52 -2.32
N ARG A 78 17.18 8.59 -1.84
CA ARG A 78 16.64 7.61 -0.87
C ARG A 78 16.38 6.25 -1.50
N ARG A 79 15.87 6.21 -2.73
CA ARG A 79 15.67 4.98 -3.52
C ARG A 79 17.00 4.26 -3.72
N ARG A 80 18.07 4.98 -4.10
CA ARG A 80 19.41 4.41 -4.30
C ARG A 80 19.97 3.74 -3.03
N LEU A 81 19.68 4.29 -1.85
CA LEU A 81 20.11 3.70 -0.57
C LEU A 81 19.37 2.40 -0.23
N ILE A 82 18.08 2.31 -0.57
CA ILE A 82 17.22 1.18 -0.18
C ILE A 82 17.26 0.03 -1.19
N THR A 83 17.40 0.32 -2.49
CA THR A 83 17.38 -0.69 -3.58
C THR A 83 18.33 -1.88 -3.35
N PRO A 84 19.57 -1.72 -2.83
CA PRO A 84 20.46 -2.86 -2.59
C PRO A 84 19.90 -3.95 -1.67
N ALA A 85 19.05 -3.57 -0.70
CA ALA A 85 18.41 -4.53 0.21
C ALA A 85 17.43 -5.47 -0.52
N PHE A 86 16.85 -5.01 -1.63
CA PHE A 86 15.89 -5.74 -2.45
C PHE A 86 16.52 -6.36 -3.71
N HIS A 87 17.85 -6.47 -3.76
CA HIS A 87 18.52 -7.14 -4.87
C HIS A 87 18.23 -8.65 -4.83
N HIS A 88 18.09 -9.29 -6.00
CA HIS A 88 17.70 -10.70 -6.12
C HIS A 88 18.58 -11.68 -5.32
N LYS A 89 19.86 -11.35 -5.08
CA LYS A 89 20.78 -12.16 -4.25
C LYS A 89 20.51 -12.04 -2.74
N LYS A 90 19.81 -10.99 -2.31
CA LYS A 90 19.46 -10.72 -0.91
C LYS A 90 18.05 -11.23 -0.55
N LEU A 91 17.15 -11.32 -1.52
CA LEU A 91 15.78 -11.82 -1.32
C LEU A 91 15.72 -13.23 -0.68
N PRO A 92 16.57 -14.21 -1.04
CA PRO A 92 16.55 -15.52 -0.38
C PRO A 92 16.77 -15.46 1.13
N GLY A 93 17.50 -14.45 1.62
CA GLY A 93 17.71 -14.25 3.06
C GLY A 93 16.46 -13.81 3.83
N MET A 94 15.42 -13.33 3.14
CA MET A 94 14.14 -12.93 3.75
C MET A 94 13.15 -14.10 3.87
N VAL A 95 13.36 -15.19 3.12
CA VAL A 95 12.46 -16.35 3.09
C VAL A 95 12.21 -16.97 4.47
N PRO A 96 13.22 -17.12 5.37
CA PRO A 96 12.98 -17.64 6.71
C PRO A 96 11.98 -16.81 7.51
N GLU A 97 12.02 -15.48 7.37
CA GLU A 97 11.08 -14.58 8.04
C GLU A 97 9.66 -14.72 7.49
N PHE A 98 9.52 -14.88 6.18
CA PHE A 98 8.22 -15.13 5.55
C PHE A 98 7.61 -16.44 6.02
N LEU A 99 8.43 -17.50 6.09
CA LEU A 99 8.00 -18.80 6.58
C LEU A 99 7.58 -18.72 8.04
N ALA A 100 8.32 -18.01 8.90
CA ALA A 100 7.97 -17.83 10.29
C ALA A 100 6.59 -17.16 10.45
N SER A 101 6.32 -16.09 9.69
CA SER A 101 5.01 -15.43 9.70
C SER A 101 3.88 -16.35 9.24
N CYS A 102 4.09 -17.11 8.16
CA CYS A 102 3.10 -18.05 7.64
C CYS A 102 2.82 -19.20 8.62
N CYS A 103 3.86 -19.79 9.23
CA CYS A 103 3.69 -20.83 10.24
C CYS A 103 2.90 -20.31 11.44
N ASN A 104 3.22 -19.12 11.94
CA ASN A 104 2.47 -18.50 13.05
C ASN A 104 0.99 -18.28 12.71
N LEU A 105 0.68 -17.87 11.47
CA LEU A 105 -0.70 -17.74 10.99
C LEU A 105 -1.44 -19.09 11.04
N ILE A 106 -0.82 -20.12 10.45
CA ILE A 106 -1.38 -21.48 10.38
C ILE A 106 -1.61 -22.03 11.78
N ASP A 107 -0.66 -21.85 12.70
CA ASP A 107 -0.78 -22.37 14.06
C ASP A 107 -1.89 -21.65 14.85
N ARG A 108 -2.08 -20.33 14.66
CA ARG A 108 -3.25 -19.64 15.21
C ARG A 108 -4.56 -20.20 14.67
N TRP A 109 -4.65 -20.45 13.36
CA TRP A 109 -5.87 -21.01 12.76
C TRP A 109 -6.16 -22.42 13.23
N LYS A 110 -5.13 -23.28 13.38
CA LYS A 110 -5.29 -24.62 13.98
C LYS A 110 -5.90 -24.54 15.39
N MET A 111 -5.50 -23.56 16.19
CA MET A 111 -6.07 -23.36 17.54
C MET A 111 -7.54 -22.95 17.49
N LEU A 112 -7.96 -22.16 16.51
CA LEU A 112 -9.38 -21.78 16.33
C LEU A 112 -10.26 -22.97 15.92
N VAL A 113 -9.69 -23.93 15.20
CA VAL A 113 -10.38 -25.12 14.69
C VAL A 113 -10.35 -26.28 15.70
N ALA A 114 -9.52 -26.18 16.75
CA ALA A 114 -9.26 -27.28 17.69
C ALA A 114 -10.47 -27.69 18.54
N SER A 115 -11.44 -26.79 18.79
CA SER A 115 -12.63 -27.09 19.58
C SER A 115 -13.70 -27.85 18.80
N ASP A 116 -14.09 -27.32 17.64
CA ASP A 116 -15.30 -27.74 16.91
C ASP A 116 -14.99 -28.46 15.60
N GLY A 117 -13.70 -28.62 15.25
CA GLY A 117 -13.24 -29.25 14.02
C GLY A 117 -13.38 -28.38 12.77
N TRP A 118 -14.03 -27.21 12.89
CA TRP A 118 -14.14 -26.17 11.87
C TRP A 118 -14.25 -24.79 12.51
N SER A 119 -13.96 -23.73 11.76
CA SER A 119 -14.13 -22.34 12.19
C SER A 119 -14.34 -21.44 10.97
N GLU A 120 -15.18 -20.43 11.09
CA GLU A 120 -15.35 -19.38 10.09
C GLU A 120 -14.36 -18.23 10.37
N ILE A 121 -13.62 -17.79 9.36
CA ILE A 121 -12.55 -16.80 9.50
C ILE A 121 -12.77 -15.66 8.51
N ASP A 122 -12.80 -14.43 9.00
CA ASP A 122 -12.67 -13.25 8.14
C ASP A 122 -11.22 -13.13 7.66
N ILE A 123 -11.03 -13.31 6.35
CA ILE A 123 -9.70 -13.39 5.73
C ILE A 123 -9.01 -12.03 5.63
N ASN A 124 -9.77 -10.94 5.55
CA ASN A 124 -9.22 -9.60 5.33
C ASN A 124 -8.30 -9.14 6.48
N PRO A 125 -8.72 -9.15 7.76
CA PRO A 125 -7.84 -8.79 8.87
C PRO A 125 -6.65 -9.76 9.02
N GLU A 126 -6.83 -11.03 8.67
CA GLU A 126 -5.75 -12.03 8.72
C GLU A 126 -4.66 -11.76 7.68
N LEU A 127 -5.03 -11.40 6.43
CA LEU A 127 -4.06 -11.02 5.39
C LEU A 127 -3.33 -9.72 5.71
N GLN A 128 -4.04 -8.75 6.30
CA GLN A 128 -3.43 -7.51 6.78
C GLN A 128 -2.41 -7.80 7.89
N SER A 129 -2.81 -8.60 8.89
CA SER A 129 -1.94 -9.02 9.99
C SER A 129 -0.70 -9.78 9.48
N LEU A 130 -0.88 -10.71 8.55
CA LEU A 130 0.21 -11.47 7.92
C LEU A 130 1.19 -10.53 7.20
N SER A 131 0.68 -9.63 6.36
CA SER A 131 1.51 -8.69 5.60
C SER A 131 2.31 -7.77 6.52
N THR A 132 1.68 -7.28 7.59
CA THR A 132 2.34 -6.46 8.61
C THR A 132 3.41 -7.26 9.36
N ASP A 133 3.18 -8.52 9.74
CA ASP A 133 4.19 -9.36 10.40
C ASP A 133 5.38 -9.64 9.48
N VAL A 134 5.10 -10.02 8.23
CA VAL A 134 6.12 -10.29 7.19
C VAL A 134 7.01 -9.08 6.97
N ILE A 135 6.42 -7.90 6.73
CA ILE A 135 7.20 -6.68 6.50
C ILE A 135 7.97 -6.29 7.76
N SER A 136 7.37 -6.44 8.94
CA SER A 136 8.03 -6.09 10.20
C SER A 136 9.28 -6.96 10.44
N ARG A 137 9.18 -8.27 10.21
CA ARG A 137 10.32 -9.19 10.33
C ARG A 137 11.39 -8.93 9.27
N ALA A 138 10.97 -8.76 8.02
CA ALA A 138 11.89 -8.56 6.91
C ALA A 138 12.62 -7.21 6.97
N ALA A 139 11.97 -6.16 7.49
CA ALA A 139 12.55 -4.81 7.56
C ALA A 139 13.28 -4.52 8.88
N PHE A 140 12.80 -5.05 10.01
CA PHE A 140 13.32 -4.72 11.35
C PHE A 140 14.04 -5.88 12.05
N GLY A 141 14.01 -7.10 11.50
CA GLY A 141 14.74 -8.25 12.01
C GLY A 141 14.45 -8.52 13.49
N SER A 142 15.47 -8.42 14.35
CA SER A 142 15.34 -8.62 15.80
C SER A 142 14.36 -7.66 16.48
N SER A 143 14.11 -6.49 15.89
CA SER A 143 13.19 -5.47 16.40
C SER A 143 11.82 -5.49 15.69
N TYR A 144 11.41 -6.65 15.16
CA TYR A 144 10.15 -6.77 14.43
C TYR A 144 8.92 -6.44 15.28
N LYS A 145 8.98 -6.59 16.61
CA LYS A 145 7.84 -6.27 17.48
C LYS A 145 7.60 -4.77 17.54
N GLU A 146 8.67 -3.98 17.65
CA GLU A 146 8.64 -2.53 17.59
C GLU A 146 8.21 -2.07 16.18
N GLY A 147 8.74 -2.69 15.13
CA GLY A 147 8.31 -2.45 13.75
C GLY A 147 6.82 -2.70 13.53
N LYS A 148 6.30 -3.82 14.06
CA LYS A 148 4.89 -4.15 14.03
C LYS A 148 4.04 -3.09 14.72
N LYS A 149 4.50 -2.61 15.88
CA LYS A 149 3.80 -1.54 16.62
C LYS A 149 3.73 -0.23 15.82
N ILE A 150 4.79 0.11 15.08
CA ILE A 150 4.79 1.30 14.20
C ILE A 150 3.69 1.17 13.12
N PHE A 151 3.57 0.00 12.48
CA PHE A 151 2.53 -0.22 11.46
C PHE A 151 1.11 -0.17 12.03
N GLU A 152 0.89 -0.74 13.22
CA GLU A 152 -0.39 -0.65 13.92
C GLU A 152 -0.78 0.81 14.20
N LEU A 153 0.17 1.63 14.71
CA LEU A 153 -0.06 3.05 14.97
C LEU A 153 -0.33 3.85 13.69
N GLN A 154 0.34 3.53 12.59
CA GLN A 154 0.08 4.18 11.29
C GLN A 154 -1.32 3.86 10.77
N LYS A 155 -1.81 2.63 10.99
CA LYS A 155 -3.15 2.21 10.59
C LYS A 155 -4.23 2.98 11.36
N ASP A 156 -4.06 3.13 12.67
CA ASP A 156 -5.02 3.85 13.51
C ASP A 156 -5.15 5.33 13.08
N HIS A 157 -4.06 5.95 12.66
CA HIS A 157 -4.07 7.35 12.19
C HIS A 157 -4.62 7.51 10.76
N GLN A 158 -4.44 6.53 9.85
CA GLN A 158 -5.03 6.59 8.50
C GLN A 158 -6.57 6.58 8.53
N VAL A 159 -7.19 5.94 9.51
CA VAL A 159 -8.66 5.91 9.66
C VAL A 159 -9.21 7.30 10.03
N LEU A 160 -8.42 8.15 10.70
CA LEU A 160 -8.84 9.49 11.13
C LEU A 160 -8.72 10.55 10.02
N ASP A 161 -7.92 10.30 8.96
CA ASP A 161 -7.72 11.21 7.83
C ASP A 161 -8.79 11.09 6.72
N THR A 162 -9.80 10.23 6.93
CA THR A 162 -10.94 10.05 5.99
C THR A 162 -12.21 10.80 6.38
N CYS A 163 -12.14 11.66 7.40
CA CYS A 163 -13.20 12.59 7.80
C CYS A 163 -13.01 14.00 7.21
#